data_AF-A0A161WIJ6-F1
#
_entry.id   AF-A0A161WIJ6-F1
#
_cell.length_a   1.000
_cell.length_b   1.000
_cell.length_c   1.000
_cell.angle_alpha   90.00
_cell.angle_beta   90.00
_cell.angle_gamma   90.00
#
_symmetry.space_group_name_H-M   'P 1'
#
loop_
_entity.id
_entity.type
_entity.pdbx_description
1 polymer ?
#
loop_
_entity_poly.entity_id
_entity_poly.type
_entity_poly.pdbx_seq_one_letter_code
_entity_poly.pdbx_strand_id
1 'polypeptide(L)'
;MEQFAKELITRQGSSSAGETCHKWSYAAKLVQQYGVDSLTYLTLEKDKNHFFGLNTEGFIAYVVIDKIIICMGNPVCSESNMEGLFEEFLAFCRMKRCRVCFCSISKEFSVFLKKHGFLISKYGEEALLDLDIYDLKGSSKLKLRQKLKRAEKAGITILEYFPQKLRDYNLEQKIVQISEEWLTNKNGKLGFTLGELNLDTPLARRYFVAVDENDDLHAILMFSPFDNGQGYFLDVMRRSSNSVPGVMEKSIVDAAMRMKNEGVKIVSLGLAPLAGMLSEKESSTFLERGMDFVYKNISQGYNFKALHDYKKKFAPTRWEPRYIAHDSRLSPIKVAYVMIKARKSEGIWKQLILGLWEAKKIFAIKNK
;
A
#
# COMPACT_ATOMS: atom_id res chain seq x y z
N MET A 1 -11.13 -29.04 -10.89
CA MET A 1 -10.32 -27.89 -10.42
C MET A 1 -9.60 -27.22 -11.59
N GLU A 2 -8.74 -27.93 -12.33
CA GLU A 2 -8.06 -27.43 -13.53
C GLU A 2 -9.03 -27.00 -14.65
N GLN A 3 -10.12 -27.77 -14.84
CA GLN A 3 -11.17 -27.49 -15.82
C GLN A 3 -12.02 -26.25 -15.47
N PHE A 4 -12.11 -25.90 -14.18
CA PHE A 4 -12.86 -24.73 -13.68
C PHE A 4 -12.00 -23.45 -13.69
N ALA A 5 -10.70 -23.57 -13.44
CA ALA A 5 -9.76 -22.48 -13.70
C ALA A 5 -9.86 -22.03 -15.17
N LYS A 6 -9.88 -22.98 -16.11
CA LYS A 6 -10.06 -22.71 -17.55
C LYS A 6 -11.39 -22.00 -17.90
N GLU A 7 -12.47 -22.24 -17.16
CA GLU A 7 -13.77 -21.56 -17.34
C GLU A 7 -13.78 -20.11 -16.79
N LEU A 8 -13.15 -19.86 -15.64
CA LEU A 8 -13.00 -18.50 -15.07
C LEU A 8 -12.13 -17.59 -15.94
N ILE A 9 -11.15 -18.22 -16.60
CA ILE A 9 -10.19 -17.67 -17.55
C ILE A 9 -10.87 -17.20 -18.85
N THR A 10 -11.92 -17.88 -19.31
CA THR A 10 -12.62 -17.56 -20.57
C THR A 10 -13.63 -16.42 -20.44
N ARG A 11 -14.06 -16.06 -19.22
CA ARG A 11 -15.09 -15.03 -18.96
C ARG A 11 -14.50 -13.80 -18.26
N GLN A 12 -13.72 -13.01 -18.98
CA GLN A 12 -13.16 -11.73 -18.50
C GLN A 12 -14.08 -10.51 -18.75
N GLY A 13 -15.41 -10.69 -18.69
CA GLY A 13 -16.38 -9.70 -19.22
C GLY A 13 -17.58 -9.31 -18.34
N SER A 14 -18.08 -10.18 -17.45
CA SER A 14 -19.21 -9.86 -16.57
C SER A 14 -19.36 -10.99 -15.55
N SER A 15 -19.19 -10.71 -14.26
CA SER A 15 -19.29 -11.74 -13.21
C SER A 15 -20.58 -11.62 -12.41
N SER A 16 -21.23 -12.76 -12.18
CA SER A 16 -22.25 -12.92 -11.13
C SER A 16 -21.57 -12.89 -9.75
N ALA A 17 -22.34 -12.67 -8.68
CA ALA A 17 -21.81 -12.64 -7.31
C ALA A 17 -21.01 -13.92 -6.94
N GLY A 18 -21.44 -15.08 -7.44
CA GLY A 18 -20.75 -16.36 -7.23
C GLY A 18 -19.40 -16.43 -7.94
N GLU A 19 -19.31 -15.95 -9.19
CA GLU A 19 -18.05 -15.96 -9.96
C GLU A 19 -17.00 -15.02 -9.34
N THR A 20 -17.42 -13.88 -8.80
CA THR A 20 -16.54 -12.96 -8.06
C THR A 20 -15.97 -13.59 -6.79
N CYS A 21 -16.77 -14.37 -6.05
CA CYS A 21 -16.34 -15.07 -4.84
C CYS A 21 -15.27 -16.14 -5.12
N HIS A 22 -15.44 -16.91 -6.21
CA HIS A 22 -14.48 -17.93 -6.61
C HIS A 22 -13.15 -17.34 -7.10
N LYS A 23 -13.19 -16.26 -7.90
CA LYS A 23 -11.97 -15.55 -8.36
C LYS A 23 -11.16 -15.02 -7.17
N TRP A 24 -11.84 -14.40 -6.21
CA TRP A 24 -11.18 -13.88 -5.01
C TRP A 24 -10.53 -14.98 -4.16
N SER A 25 -11.24 -16.10 -3.96
CA SER A 25 -10.72 -17.24 -3.20
C SER A 25 -9.46 -17.85 -3.84
N TYR A 26 -9.45 -17.92 -5.18
CA TYR A 26 -8.27 -18.38 -5.91
C TYR A 26 -7.10 -17.39 -5.82
N ALA A 27 -7.36 -16.09 -5.95
CA ALA A 27 -6.33 -15.06 -5.74
C ALA A 27 -5.74 -15.14 -4.33
N ALA A 28 -6.58 -15.30 -3.29
CA ALA A 28 -6.11 -15.44 -1.91
C ALA A 28 -5.18 -16.65 -1.72
N LYS A 29 -5.49 -17.79 -2.35
CA LYS A 29 -4.60 -18.97 -2.37
C LYS A 29 -3.26 -18.65 -3.02
N LEU A 30 -3.26 -18.00 -4.19
CA LEU A 30 -2.03 -17.64 -4.89
C LEU A 30 -1.19 -16.62 -4.09
N VAL A 31 -1.83 -15.68 -3.40
CA VAL A 31 -1.15 -14.76 -2.47
C VAL A 31 -0.49 -15.52 -1.33
N GLN A 32 -1.15 -16.52 -0.74
CA GLN A 32 -0.54 -17.34 0.30
C GLN A 32 0.68 -18.12 -0.21
N GLN A 33 0.60 -18.63 -1.44
CA GLN A 33 1.62 -19.50 -2.01
C GLN A 33 2.82 -18.72 -2.59
N TYR A 34 2.59 -17.56 -3.20
CA TYR A 34 3.58 -16.83 -3.98
C TYR A 34 3.79 -15.37 -3.52
N GLY A 35 3.03 -14.88 -2.55
CA GLY A 35 3.06 -13.49 -2.12
C GLY A 35 4.23 -13.14 -1.20
N VAL A 36 5.38 -12.89 -1.79
CA VAL A 36 6.63 -12.54 -1.08
C VAL A 36 6.82 -11.04 -0.85
N ASP A 37 6.16 -10.17 -1.64
CA ASP A 37 6.29 -8.71 -1.50
C ASP A 37 5.30 -8.15 -0.46
N SER A 38 5.71 -7.13 0.28
CA SER A 38 4.95 -6.51 1.38
C SER A 38 3.58 -5.98 0.98
N LEU A 39 3.41 -5.56 -0.29
CA LEU A 39 2.16 -5.01 -0.79
C LEU A 39 1.26 -6.07 -1.42
N THR A 40 1.71 -7.33 -1.48
CA THR A 40 0.98 -8.40 -2.19
C THR A 40 -0.42 -8.60 -1.64
N TYR A 41 -0.62 -8.47 -0.32
CA TYR A 41 -1.96 -8.63 0.27
C TYR A 41 -2.96 -7.56 -0.18
N LEU A 42 -2.50 -6.37 -0.57
CA LEU A 42 -3.34 -5.30 -1.13
C LEU A 42 -3.95 -5.67 -2.49
N THR A 43 -3.40 -6.69 -3.15
CA THR A 43 -3.96 -7.19 -4.40
C THR A 43 -5.32 -7.85 -4.19
N LEU A 44 -5.67 -8.25 -2.96
CA LEU A 44 -6.95 -8.87 -2.60
C LEU A 44 -8.06 -7.85 -2.27
N GLU A 45 -7.74 -6.56 -2.25
CA GLU A 45 -8.72 -5.51 -1.95
C GLU A 45 -9.79 -5.41 -3.05
N LYS A 46 -11.02 -5.10 -2.65
CA LYS A 46 -12.22 -5.15 -3.52
C LYS A 46 -12.20 -4.15 -4.67
N ASP A 47 -11.32 -3.15 -4.61
CA ASP A 47 -11.16 -2.14 -5.66
C ASP A 47 -10.32 -2.65 -6.86
N LYS A 48 -9.69 -3.83 -6.73
CA LYS A 48 -8.86 -4.42 -7.79
C LYS A 48 -9.65 -5.38 -8.67
N ASN A 49 -9.35 -5.31 -9.96
CA ASN A 49 -9.60 -6.41 -10.89
C ASN A 49 -8.39 -7.33 -10.89
N HIS A 50 -8.61 -8.59 -11.26
CA HIS A 50 -7.54 -9.59 -11.39
C HIS A 50 -7.48 -10.09 -12.83
N PHE A 51 -6.30 -10.01 -13.44
CA PHE A 51 -5.99 -10.77 -14.64
C PHE A 51 -5.34 -12.08 -14.20
N PHE A 52 -6.00 -13.21 -14.47
CA PHE A 52 -5.43 -14.54 -14.26
C PHE A 52 -4.84 -15.05 -15.58
N GLY A 53 -3.66 -15.67 -15.51
CA GLY A 53 -3.08 -16.34 -16.66
C GLY A 53 -3.99 -17.47 -17.16
N LEU A 54 -4.09 -17.60 -18.49
CA LEU A 54 -4.82 -18.64 -19.18
C LEU A 54 -4.07 -19.98 -19.15
N ASN A 55 -2.76 -19.93 -19.40
CA ASN A 55 -1.89 -21.12 -19.42
C ASN A 55 -0.86 -21.10 -18.29
N THR A 56 -0.63 -19.94 -17.68
CA THR A 56 0.36 -19.73 -16.65
C THR A 56 -0.29 -19.48 -15.30
N GLU A 57 0.09 -20.24 -14.26
CA GLU A 57 -0.46 -20.05 -12.92
C GLU A 57 0.06 -18.74 -12.31
N GLY A 58 -0.88 -17.84 -12.04
CA GLY A 58 -0.63 -16.58 -11.36
C GLY A 58 -1.64 -15.51 -11.75
N PHE A 59 -1.50 -14.34 -11.14
CA PHE A 59 -2.36 -13.20 -11.47
C PHE A 59 -1.66 -11.85 -11.31
N ILE A 60 -2.25 -10.83 -11.94
CA ILE A 60 -1.87 -9.43 -11.80
C ILE A 60 -3.10 -8.63 -11.39
N ALA A 61 -3.01 -7.93 -10.26
CA ALA A 61 -4.07 -7.05 -9.78
C ALA A 61 -3.95 -5.64 -10.37
N TYR A 62 -5.05 -5.10 -10.87
CA TYR A 62 -5.06 -3.81 -11.56
C TYR A 62 -6.37 -3.04 -11.45
N VAL A 63 -6.29 -1.74 -11.74
CA VAL A 63 -7.45 -0.87 -12.00
C VAL A 63 -7.34 -0.27 -13.41
N VAL A 64 -8.45 0.18 -13.99
CA VAL A 64 -8.47 0.80 -15.32
C VAL A 64 -8.93 2.23 -15.23
N ILE A 65 -8.10 3.16 -15.71
CA ILE A 65 -8.38 4.60 -15.69
C ILE A 65 -7.94 5.20 -17.02
N ASP A 66 -8.86 5.84 -17.74
CA ASP A 66 -8.57 6.52 -19.02
C ASP A 66 -7.79 5.66 -20.03
N LYS A 67 -8.19 4.39 -20.21
CA LYS A 67 -7.49 3.39 -21.06
C LYS A 67 -6.05 3.09 -20.62
N ILE A 68 -5.75 3.29 -19.34
CA ILE A 68 -4.50 2.87 -18.71
C ILE A 68 -4.84 1.83 -17.63
N ILE A 69 -4.25 0.66 -17.77
CA ILE A 69 -4.23 -0.38 -16.75
C ILE A 69 -3.11 -0.03 -15.78
N ILE A 70 -3.48 0.15 -14.51
CA ILE A 70 -2.54 0.46 -13.42
C ILE A 70 -2.47 -0.76 -12.51
N CYS A 71 -1.34 -1.45 -12.58
CA CYS A 71 -1.06 -2.63 -11.77
C CYS A 71 -0.50 -2.23 -10.41
N MET A 72 -0.88 -2.97 -9.37
CA MET A 72 -0.38 -2.80 -8.02
C MET A 72 0.68 -3.86 -7.71
N GLY A 73 1.90 -3.43 -7.40
CA GLY A 73 2.99 -4.31 -7.01
C GLY A 73 3.43 -5.27 -8.11
N ASN A 74 4.09 -6.35 -7.68
CA ASN A 74 4.58 -7.40 -8.55
C ASN A 74 3.46 -8.38 -8.96
N PRO A 75 3.59 -9.10 -10.08
CA PRO A 75 2.75 -10.25 -10.38
C PRO A 75 2.82 -11.30 -9.26
N VAL A 76 1.70 -11.94 -8.96
CA VAL A 76 1.61 -13.00 -7.95
C VAL A 76 1.66 -14.35 -8.66
N CYS A 77 2.86 -14.92 -8.73
CA CYS A 77 3.17 -16.17 -9.41
C CYS A 77 4.52 -16.72 -8.93
N SER A 78 4.83 -17.98 -9.25
CA SER A 78 6.19 -18.50 -9.08
C SER A 78 7.18 -17.77 -9.99
N GLU A 79 8.47 -17.79 -9.64
CA GLU A 79 9.53 -17.20 -10.47
C GLU A 79 9.57 -17.80 -11.88
N SER A 80 9.34 -19.12 -12.00
CA SER A 80 9.29 -19.83 -13.29
C SER A 80 8.15 -19.36 -14.20
N ASN A 81 7.09 -18.82 -13.61
CA ASN A 81 5.87 -18.40 -14.31
C ASN A 81 5.87 -16.91 -14.67
N MET A 82 6.86 -16.13 -14.20
CA MET A 82 6.90 -14.69 -14.37
C MET A 82 6.83 -14.26 -15.85
N GLU A 83 7.64 -14.87 -16.71
CA GLU A 83 7.71 -14.54 -18.14
C GLU A 83 6.37 -14.83 -18.83
N GLY A 84 5.86 -16.07 -18.71
CA GLY A 84 4.62 -16.49 -19.37
C GLY A 84 3.40 -15.69 -18.93
N LEU A 85 3.26 -15.45 -17.62
CA LEU A 85 2.15 -14.65 -17.09
C LEU A 85 2.21 -13.20 -17.60
N PHE A 86 3.43 -12.63 -17.67
CA PHE A 86 3.62 -11.28 -18.15
C PHE A 86 3.30 -11.15 -19.64
N GLU A 87 3.71 -12.10 -20.48
CA GLU A 87 3.39 -12.12 -21.91
C GLU A 87 1.89 -12.20 -22.16
N GLU A 88 1.20 -13.10 -21.45
CA GLU A 88 -0.25 -13.24 -21.52
C GLU A 88 -0.96 -11.95 -21.09
N PHE A 89 -0.47 -11.31 -20.02
CA PHE A 89 -1.00 -10.03 -19.55
C PHE A 89 -0.80 -8.90 -20.56
N LEU A 90 0.37 -8.81 -21.21
CA LEU A 90 0.58 -7.82 -22.27
C LEU A 90 -0.32 -8.07 -23.48
N ALA A 91 -0.58 -9.34 -23.82
CA ALA A 91 -1.55 -9.69 -24.86
C ALA A 91 -2.97 -9.22 -24.50
N PHE A 92 -3.39 -9.45 -23.26
CA PHE A 92 -4.65 -8.92 -22.72
C PHE A 92 -4.72 -7.39 -22.81
N CYS A 93 -3.66 -6.68 -22.43
CA CYS A 93 -3.61 -5.22 -22.50
C CYS A 93 -3.72 -4.71 -23.94
N ARG A 94 -3.04 -5.37 -24.90
CA ARG A 94 -3.15 -5.07 -26.34
C ARG A 94 -4.57 -5.27 -26.85
N MET A 95 -5.21 -6.39 -26.51
CA MET A 95 -6.60 -6.69 -26.88
C MET A 95 -7.57 -5.64 -26.34
N LYS A 96 -7.38 -5.21 -25.08
CA LYS A 96 -8.17 -4.13 -24.45
C LYS A 96 -7.79 -2.73 -24.94
N ARG A 97 -6.81 -2.60 -25.84
CA ARG A 97 -6.25 -1.32 -26.33
C ARG A 97 -5.87 -0.37 -25.19
N CYS A 98 -5.35 -0.93 -24.11
CA CYS A 98 -4.93 -0.19 -22.93
C CYS A 98 -3.41 -0.10 -22.84
N ARG A 99 -2.92 1.02 -22.31
CA ARG A 99 -1.52 1.18 -21.90
C ARG A 99 -1.34 0.65 -20.49
N VAL A 100 -0.10 0.36 -20.10
CA VAL A 100 0.21 -0.28 -18.82
C VAL A 100 1.15 0.58 -17.99
N CYS A 101 0.86 0.66 -16.69
CA CYS A 101 1.74 1.19 -15.66
C CYS A 101 1.72 0.24 -14.46
N PHE A 102 2.88 -0.04 -13.89
CA PHE A 102 3.03 -0.73 -12.61
C PHE A 102 3.44 0.26 -11.53
N CYS A 103 2.83 0.17 -10.36
CA CYS A 103 3.13 1.03 -9.22
C CYS A 103 3.64 0.23 -8.03
N SER A 104 4.60 0.80 -7.31
CA SER A 104 5.15 0.25 -6.07
C SER A 104 5.77 -1.13 -6.25
N ILE A 105 6.51 -1.32 -7.35
CA ILE A 105 7.17 -2.60 -7.64
C ILE A 105 8.53 -2.71 -6.93
N SER A 106 8.97 -3.95 -6.71
CA SER A 106 10.29 -4.24 -6.17
C SER A 106 11.41 -3.92 -7.18
N LYS A 107 12.66 -3.91 -6.70
CA LYS A 107 13.83 -3.65 -7.54
C LYS A 107 13.99 -4.75 -8.60
N GLU A 108 13.81 -6.00 -8.21
CA GLU A 108 13.94 -7.19 -9.05
C GLU A 108 12.97 -7.12 -10.22
N PHE A 109 11.70 -6.83 -9.94
CA PHE A 109 10.69 -6.69 -10.98
C PHE A 109 10.90 -5.44 -11.85
N SER A 110 11.46 -4.36 -11.29
CA SER A 110 11.85 -3.19 -12.10
C SER A 110 12.93 -3.51 -13.14
N VAL A 111 13.90 -4.37 -12.78
CA VAL A 111 14.94 -4.85 -13.70
C VAL A 111 14.33 -5.73 -14.79
N PHE A 112 13.40 -6.61 -14.42
CA PHE A 112 12.64 -7.43 -15.36
C PHE A 112 11.87 -6.57 -16.37
N LEU A 113 11.12 -5.57 -15.90
CA LEU A 113 10.34 -4.68 -16.77
C LEU A 113 11.22 -3.81 -17.67
N LYS A 114 12.40 -3.39 -17.20
CA LYS A 114 13.35 -2.65 -18.02
C LYS A 114 13.81 -3.45 -19.24
N LYS A 115 14.05 -4.76 -19.08
CA LYS A 115 14.38 -5.67 -20.20
C LYS A 115 13.24 -5.77 -21.21
N HIS A 116 12.00 -5.62 -20.75
CA HIS A 116 10.78 -5.58 -21.56
C HIS A 116 10.44 -4.19 -22.14
N GLY A 117 11.37 -3.24 -22.09
CA GLY A 117 11.23 -1.92 -22.71
C GLY A 117 10.37 -0.92 -21.93
N PHE A 118 10.06 -1.20 -20.66
CA PHE A 118 9.38 -0.23 -19.79
C PHE A 118 10.36 0.83 -19.30
N LEU A 119 9.85 2.06 -19.17
CA LEU A 119 10.56 3.13 -18.48
C LEU A 119 10.38 2.98 -16.98
N ILE A 120 11.49 3.02 -16.24
CA ILE A 120 11.52 2.80 -14.79
C ILE A 120 11.86 4.12 -14.09
N SER A 121 11.19 4.41 -12.99
CA SER A 121 11.52 5.55 -12.10
C SER A 121 11.41 5.12 -10.64
N LYS A 122 12.37 5.57 -9.81
CA LYS A 122 12.24 5.42 -8.36
C LYS A 122 11.00 6.20 -7.90
N TYR A 123 10.23 5.60 -7.01
CA TYR A 123 8.97 6.15 -6.52
C TYR A 123 9.07 6.55 -5.04
N GLY A 124 9.91 5.86 -4.28
CA GLY A 124 10.22 6.17 -2.89
C GLY A 124 10.92 5.00 -2.23
N GLU A 125 10.88 4.99 -0.91
CA GLU A 125 11.50 3.93 -0.11
C GLU A 125 10.55 3.41 0.96
N GLU A 126 10.51 2.09 1.12
CA GLU A 126 9.79 1.40 2.16
C GLU A 126 10.67 1.27 3.40
N ALA A 127 10.11 1.60 4.56
CA ALA A 127 10.80 1.46 5.84
C ALA A 127 10.59 0.06 6.41
N LEU A 128 11.68 -0.70 6.57
CA LEU A 128 11.65 -2.06 7.09
C LEU A 128 12.30 -2.15 8.47
N LEU A 129 11.72 -3.00 9.32
CA LEU A 129 12.28 -3.45 10.59
C LEU A 129 12.63 -4.93 10.46
N ASP A 130 13.91 -5.23 10.32
CA ASP A 130 14.42 -6.62 10.39
C ASP A 130 14.44 -7.03 11.86
N LEU A 131 13.43 -7.80 12.27
CA LEU A 131 13.12 -8.08 13.67
C LEU A 131 14.21 -8.90 14.37
N ASP A 132 14.97 -9.71 13.63
CA ASP A 132 16.11 -10.45 14.20
C ASP A 132 17.12 -9.51 14.87
N ILE A 133 17.43 -8.37 14.24
CA ILE A 133 18.39 -7.38 14.74
C ILE A 133 17.75 -6.13 15.35
N TYR A 134 16.44 -5.95 15.20
CA TYR A 134 15.74 -4.79 15.74
C TYR A 134 15.61 -4.88 17.28
N ASP A 135 16.03 -3.82 17.95
CA ASP A 135 15.83 -3.63 19.39
C ASP A 135 15.45 -2.17 19.68
N LEU A 136 15.22 -1.83 20.96
CA LEU A 136 14.98 -0.45 21.38
C LEU A 136 16.21 0.21 22.01
N LYS A 137 17.39 -0.40 21.93
CA LYS A 137 18.62 0.12 22.55
C LYS A 137 19.24 1.23 21.69
N GLY A 138 20.21 1.94 22.27
CA GLY A 138 20.97 2.99 21.60
C GLY A 138 20.35 4.40 21.69
N SER A 139 21.15 5.41 21.34
CA SER A 139 20.79 6.83 21.41
C SER A 139 19.78 7.24 20.33
N SER A 140 19.86 6.63 19.14
CA SER A 140 18.96 6.91 18.01
C SER A 140 17.48 6.65 18.34
N LYS A 141 17.19 5.72 19.26
CA LYS A 141 15.83 5.34 19.68
C LYS A 141 15.39 5.99 21.01
N LEU A 142 16.17 6.91 21.58
CA LEU A 142 15.85 7.54 22.87
C LEU A 142 14.48 8.25 22.86
N LYS A 143 14.22 9.05 21.83
CA LYS A 143 12.93 9.76 21.67
C LYS A 143 11.76 8.80 21.48
N LEU A 144 11.98 7.67 20.82
CA LEU A 144 10.98 6.61 20.68
C LEU A 144 10.67 6.02 22.06
N ARG A 145 11.68 5.56 22.81
CA ARG A 145 11.49 5.02 24.17
C ARG A 145 10.76 5.98 25.11
N GLN A 146 11.03 7.28 25.02
CA GLN A 146 10.31 8.30 25.80
C GLN A 146 8.81 8.34 25.48
N LYS A 147 8.43 8.21 24.21
CA LYS A 147 7.02 8.14 23.80
C LYS A 147 6.33 6.88 24.28
N LEU A 148 7.01 5.73 24.17
CA LEU A 148 6.52 4.46 24.67
C LEU A 148 6.22 4.53 26.17
N LYS A 149 7.19 5.01 26.96
CA LYS A 149 7.04 5.21 28.41
C LYS A 149 5.93 6.20 28.75
N ARG A 150 5.70 7.23 27.93
CA ARG A 150 4.61 8.18 28.13
C ARG A 150 3.25 7.54 27.92
N ALA A 151 3.08 6.73 26.87
CA ALA A 151 1.84 6.01 26.61
C ALA A 151 1.57 4.96 27.71
N GLU A 152 2.60 4.23 28.13
CA GLU A 152 2.52 3.27 29.24
C GLU A 152 2.11 3.94 30.56
N LYS A 153 2.70 5.09 30.91
CA LYS A 153 2.30 5.88 32.09
C LYS A 153 0.87 6.42 32.03
N ALA A 154 0.29 6.48 30.83
CA ALA A 154 -1.09 6.90 30.61
C ALA A 154 -2.05 5.70 30.61
N GLY A 155 -1.62 4.52 31.08
CA GLY A 155 -2.46 3.32 31.19
C GLY A 155 -2.66 2.56 29.88
N ILE A 156 -1.96 2.94 28.80
CA ILE A 156 -2.18 2.33 27.48
C ILE A 156 -1.61 0.91 27.42
N THR A 157 -2.48 -0.05 27.11
CA THR A 157 -2.18 -1.45 26.86
C THR A 157 -2.46 -1.81 25.40
N ILE A 158 -1.60 -2.62 24.80
CA ILE A 158 -1.75 -3.08 23.42
C ILE A 158 -2.20 -4.54 23.42
N LEU A 159 -3.38 -4.80 22.86
CA LEU A 159 -3.98 -6.13 22.79
C LEU A 159 -4.08 -6.59 21.33
N GLU A 160 -3.85 -7.87 21.09
CA GLU A 160 -4.11 -8.47 19.79
C GLU A 160 -5.56 -8.94 19.73
N TYR A 161 -6.29 -8.48 18.72
CA TYR A 161 -7.68 -8.86 18.47
C TYR A 161 -7.75 -9.95 17.39
N PHE A 162 -8.53 -10.99 17.66
CA PHE A 162 -8.67 -12.17 16.80
C PHE A 162 -10.11 -12.32 16.29
N PRO A 163 -10.54 -11.53 15.29
CA PRO A 163 -11.91 -11.57 14.78
C PRO A 163 -12.32 -12.95 14.25
N GLN A 164 -11.36 -13.78 13.79
CA GLN A 164 -11.64 -15.16 13.36
C GLN A 164 -11.86 -16.16 14.50
N LYS A 165 -11.47 -15.82 15.75
CA LYS A 165 -11.65 -16.69 16.91
C LYS A 165 -12.91 -16.34 17.69
N LEU A 166 -13.07 -15.07 18.01
CA LEU A 166 -14.23 -14.55 18.74
C LEU A 166 -14.45 -13.09 18.35
N ARG A 167 -15.64 -12.80 17.80
CA ARG A 167 -16.05 -11.44 17.43
C ARG A 167 -16.49 -10.68 18.68
N ASP A 168 -15.89 -9.53 18.92
CA ASP A 168 -16.35 -8.55 19.90
C ASP A 168 -17.01 -7.38 19.16
N TYR A 169 -18.33 -7.45 19.02
CA TYR A 169 -19.07 -6.43 18.28
C TYR A 169 -19.00 -5.04 18.93
N ASN A 170 -18.83 -4.94 20.25
CA ASN A 170 -18.72 -3.64 20.93
C ASN A 170 -17.38 -2.98 20.59
N LEU A 171 -16.29 -3.75 20.62
CA LEU A 171 -14.99 -3.28 20.16
C LEU A 171 -15.03 -2.90 18.68
N GLU A 172 -15.70 -3.68 17.84
CA GLU A 172 -15.81 -3.40 16.41
C GLU A 172 -16.61 -2.12 16.12
N GLN A 173 -17.67 -1.83 16.87
CA GLN A 173 -18.37 -0.55 16.78
C GLN A 173 -17.43 0.63 17.13
N LYS A 174 -16.64 0.52 18.21
CA LYS A 174 -15.62 1.52 18.55
C LYS A 174 -14.58 1.69 17.42
N ILE A 175 -14.15 0.58 16.79
CA ILE A 175 -13.24 0.60 15.65
C ILE A 175 -13.86 1.32 14.44
N VAL A 176 -15.15 1.07 14.15
CA VAL A 176 -15.89 1.76 13.07
C VAL A 176 -15.92 3.26 13.35
N GLN A 177 -16.25 3.68 14.57
CA GLN A 177 -16.28 5.10 14.94
C GLN A 177 -14.92 5.79 14.73
N ILE A 178 -13.81 5.21 15.23
CA ILE A 178 -12.45 5.75 15.00
C ILE A 178 -12.15 5.86 13.50
N SER A 179 -12.68 4.93 12.71
CA SER A 179 -12.48 4.90 11.26
C SER A 179 -13.24 6.02 10.54
N GLU A 180 -14.47 6.30 10.95
CA GLU A 180 -15.28 7.41 10.44
C GLU A 180 -14.68 8.77 10.84
N GLU A 181 -14.23 8.92 12.09
CA GLU A 181 -13.50 10.10 12.55
C GLU A 181 -12.22 10.33 11.73
N TRP A 182 -11.47 9.26 11.48
CA TRP A 182 -10.26 9.33 10.66
C TRP A 182 -10.58 9.75 9.21
N LEU A 183 -11.66 9.22 8.62
CA LEU A 183 -12.10 9.57 7.27
C LEU A 183 -12.60 11.01 7.16
N THR A 184 -13.32 11.51 8.15
CA THR A 184 -13.84 12.89 8.20
C THR A 184 -12.70 13.91 8.21
N ASN A 185 -11.59 13.58 8.87
CA ASN A 185 -10.37 14.39 8.90
C ASN A 185 -9.52 14.26 7.62
N LYS A 186 -9.96 13.49 6.62
CA LYS A 186 -9.31 13.30 5.32
C LYS A 186 -10.21 13.81 4.20
N ASN A 187 -9.61 14.31 3.12
CA ASN A 187 -10.33 14.77 1.92
C ASN A 187 -10.86 13.58 1.06
N GLY A 188 -11.58 12.64 1.69
CA GLY A 188 -12.16 11.44 1.07
C GLY A 188 -11.38 10.15 1.34
N LYS A 189 -12.04 9.02 1.03
CA LYS A 189 -11.46 7.67 1.14
C LYS A 189 -10.37 7.48 0.07
N LEU A 190 -9.20 7.06 0.52
CA LEU A 190 -8.09 6.72 -0.35
C LEU A 190 -8.13 5.21 -0.62
N GLY A 191 -8.23 4.81 -1.88
CA GLY A 191 -8.16 3.43 -2.35
C GLY A 191 -6.85 3.14 -3.09
N PHE A 192 -6.80 2.03 -3.82
CA PHE A 192 -5.68 1.54 -4.62
C PHE A 192 -4.45 1.10 -3.82
N THR A 193 -3.80 2.02 -3.09
CA THR A 193 -2.55 1.78 -2.33
C THR A 193 -2.76 1.53 -0.85
N LEU A 194 -4.00 1.37 -0.38
CA LEU A 194 -4.35 1.19 1.03
C LEU A 194 -5.39 0.09 1.16
N GLY A 195 -5.26 -0.74 2.18
CA GLY A 195 -6.24 -1.76 2.52
C GLY A 195 -7.37 -1.24 3.41
N GLU A 196 -8.36 -2.11 3.60
CA GLU A 196 -9.44 -1.92 4.56
C GLU A 196 -9.30 -2.90 5.74
N LEU A 197 -9.98 -2.60 6.85
CA LEU A 197 -9.89 -3.45 8.05
C LEU A 197 -10.38 -4.87 7.81
N ASN A 198 -11.31 -5.09 6.88
CA ASN A 198 -11.73 -6.43 6.43
C ASN A 198 -12.05 -7.42 7.58
N LEU A 199 -12.66 -6.96 8.68
CA LEU A 199 -12.92 -7.76 9.89
C LEU A 199 -13.82 -8.99 9.64
N ASP A 200 -14.66 -8.95 8.61
CA ASP A 200 -15.51 -10.08 8.20
C ASP A 200 -14.75 -11.15 7.41
N THR A 201 -13.61 -10.78 6.81
CA THR A 201 -12.76 -11.68 6.03
C THR A 201 -11.28 -11.42 6.35
N PRO A 202 -10.87 -11.64 7.61
CA PRO A 202 -9.56 -11.21 8.10
C PRO A 202 -8.41 -11.96 7.42
N LEU A 203 -8.66 -13.19 6.92
CA LEU A 203 -7.62 -14.10 6.44
C LEU A 203 -6.52 -14.25 7.51
N ALA A 204 -5.25 -14.10 7.13
CA ALA A 204 -4.10 -14.15 8.03
C ALA A 204 -3.66 -12.76 8.52
N ARG A 205 -4.49 -11.71 8.34
CA ARG A 205 -4.21 -10.37 8.89
C ARG A 205 -4.24 -10.39 10.42
N ARG A 206 -3.41 -9.56 11.03
CA ARG A 206 -3.32 -9.39 12.49
C ARG A 206 -3.79 -8.02 12.90
N TYR A 207 -4.56 -7.94 13.99
CA TYR A 207 -5.18 -6.71 14.47
C TYR A 207 -4.68 -6.39 15.86
N PHE A 208 -4.27 -5.14 16.07
CA PHE A 208 -3.79 -4.68 17.38
C PHE A 208 -4.56 -3.44 17.80
N VAL A 209 -5.20 -3.50 18.96
CA VAL A 209 -5.93 -2.39 19.56
C VAL A 209 -5.14 -1.82 20.72
N ALA A 210 -5.16 -0.49 20.85
CA ALA A 210 -4.64 0.19 22.03
C ALA A 210 -5.82 0.61 22.89
N VAL A 211 -5.86 0.14 24.13
CA VAL A 211 -6.90 0.48 25.11
C VAL A 211 -6.28 1.05 26.37
N ASP A 212 -7.03 1.85 27.14
CA ASP A 212 -6.63 2.27 28.48
C ASP A 212 -7.26 1.41 29.58
N GLU A 213 -7.08 1.80 30.84
CA GLU A 213 -7.59 1.10 32.03
C GLU A 213 -9.12 1.05 32.12
N ASN A 214 -9.84 1.88 31.34
CA ASN A 214 -11.30 1.90 31.28
C ASN A 214 -11.85 1.17 30.04
N ASP A 215 -11.01 0.42 29.31
CA ASP A 215 -11.34 -0.22 28.04
C ASP A 215 -11.76 0.76 26.92
N ASP A 216 -11.34 2.03 27.01
CA ASP A 216 -11.54 2.99 25.93
C ASP A 216 -10.54 2.76 24.81
N LEU A 217 -11.00 2.82 23.56
CA LEU A 217 -10.18 2.52 22.39
C LEU A 217 -9.43 3.77 21.91
N HIS A 218 -8.10 3.70 21.92
CA HIS A 218 -7.21 4.79 21.51
C HIS A 218 -6.66 4.62 20.09
N ALA A 219 -6.47 3.39 19.62
CA ALA A 219 -5.98 3.11 18.27
C ALA A 219 -6.30 1.68 17.80
N ILE A 220 -6.29 1.49 16.49
CA ILE A 220 -6.33 0.19 15.81
C ILE A 220 -5.26 0.14 14.73
N LEU A 221 -4.51 -0.95 14.70
CA LEU A 221 -3.54 -1.30 13.68
C LEU A 221 -3.95 -2.62 13.03
N MET A 222 -3.70 -2.74 11.73
CA MET A 222 -3.83 -3.98 10.98
C MET A 222 -2.54 -4.23 10.22
N PHE A 223 -2.01 -5.44 10.38
CA PHE A 223 -0.85 -5.92 9.67
C PHE A 223 -1.25 -7.03 8.69
N SER A 224 -0.91 -6.84 7.42
CA SER A 224 -1.14 -7.80 6.34
C SER A 224 0.11 -8.67 6.16
N PRO A 225 0.01 -10.01 6.14
CA PRO A 225 1.18 -10.87 6.03
C PRO A 225 1.74 -10.89 4.60
N PHE A 226 3.01 -11.21 4.49
CA PHE A 226 3.69 -11.56 3.24
C PHE A 226 4.79 -12.58 3.54
N ASP A 227 5.35 -13.17 2.49
CA ASP A 227 6.43 -14.17 2.58
C ASP A 227 6.03 -15.33 3.52
N ASN A 228 4.84 -15.89 3.28
CA ASN A 228 4.28 -16.99 4.08
C ASN A 228 4.25 -16.71 5.60
N GLY A 229 3.98 -15.46 5.99
CA GLY A 229 3.91 -15.03 7.39
C GLY A 229 5.26 -14.75 8.06
N GLN A 230 6.37 -14.79 7.32
CA GLN A 230 7.67 -14.33 7.80
C GLN A 230 7.76 -12.79 7.81
N GLY A 231 6.90 -12.11 7.04
CA GLY A 231 6.81 -10.66 6.99
C GLY A 231 5.41 -10.13 7.26
N TYR A 232 5.31 -8.94 7.85
CA TYR A 232 4.05 -8.24 8.08
C TYR A 232 4.12 -6.76 7.68
N PHE A 233 3.20 -6.32 6.84
CA PHE A 233 3.05 -4.95 6.36
C PHE A 233 2.02 -4.20 7.19
N LEU A 234 2.41 -3.08 7.80
CA LEU A 234 1.50 -2.16 8.48
C LEU A 234 0.61 -1.45 7.46
N ASP A 235 -0.59 -1.99 7.28
CA ASP A 235 -1.52 -1.61 6.22
C ASP A 235 -2.49 -0.53 6.70
N VAL A 236 -3.20 -0.79 7.80
CA VAL A 236 -4.11 0.17 8.42
C VAL A 236 -3.55 0.61 9.77
N MET A 237 -3.58 1.92 10.00
CA MET A 237 -3.29 2.51 11.30
C MET A 237 -4.26 3.68 11.53
N ARG A 238 -5.11 3.57 12.55
CA ARG A 238 -6.09 4.60 12.88
C ARG A 238 -5.99 4.93 14.36
N ARG A 239 -6.17 6.22 14.65
CA ARG A 239 -5.96 6.79 15.98
C ARG A 239 -7.19 7.60 16.35
N SER A 240 -7.71 7.37 17.55
CA SER A 240 -8.80 8.16 18.13
C SER A 240 -8.39 9.63 18.26
N SER A 241 -9.34 10.52 18.06
CA SER A 241 -9.19 11.95 18.31
C SER A 241 -8.86 12.25 19.79
N ASN A 242 -9.36 11.42 20.71
CA ASN A 242 -9.13 11.53 22.15
C ASN A 242 -7.88 10.77 22.63
N SER A 243 -7.03 10.30 21.71
CA SER A 243 -5.86 9.50 22.06
C SER A 243 -4.74 10.26 22.77
N VAL A 244 -3.97 9.56 23.61
CA VAL A 244 -2.82 10.13 24.29
C VAL A 244 -1.55 10.17 23.40
N PRO A 245 -0.61 11.10 23.65
CA PRO A 245 0.64 11.15 22.88
C PRO A 245 1.48 9.88 23.04
N GLY A 246 1.91 9.30 21.91
CA GLY A 246 2.76 8.11 21.88
C GLY A 246 2.02 6.79 21.68
N VAL A 247 0.67 6.78 21.67
CA VAL A 247 -0.13 5.57 21.44
C VAL A 247 0.30 4.85 20.17
N MET A 248 0.35 5.54 19.02
CA MET A 248 0.72 4.90 17.75
C MET A 248 2.13 4.34 17.76
N GLU A 249 3.09 5.10 18.31
CA GLU A 249 4.46 4.62 18.45
C GLU A 249 4.54 3.37 19.34
N LYS A 250 3.80 3.34 20.46
CA LYS A 250 3.70 2.16 21.33
C LYS A 250 3.04 0.98 20.64
N SER A 251 1.89 1.18 19.97
CA SER A 251 1.17 0.13 19.26
C SER A 251 2.02 -0.55 18.19
N ILE A 252 2.75 0.24 17.37
CA ILE A 252 3.62 -0.31 16.32
C ILE A 252 4.76 -1.11 16.94
N VAL A 253 5.42 -0.57 17.97
CA VAL A 253 6.57 -1.24 18.59
C VAL A 253 6.13 -2.51 19.33
N ASP A 254 5.09 -2.46 20.14
CA ASP A 254 4.64 -3.62 20.92
C ASP A 254 4.15 -4.74 19.99
N ALA A 255 3.44 -4.40 18.91
CA ALA A 255 3.05 -5.36 17.87
C ALA A 255 4.29 -5.98 17.21
N ALA A 256 5.28 -5.18 16.82
CA ALA A 256 6.53 -5.67 16.22
C ALA A 256 7.34 -6.56 17.18
N MET A 257 7.42 -6.20 18.47
CA MET A 257 8.13 -6.99 19.47
C MET A 257 7.42 -8.30 19.78
N ARG A 258 6.07 -8.31 19.78
CA ARG A 258 5.30 -9.55 19.88
C ARG A 258 5.53 -10.46 18.67
N MET A 259 5.43 -9.91 17.46
CA MET A 259 5.74 -10.61 16.21
C MET A 259 7.17 -11.19 16.22
N LYS A 260 8.15 -10.42 16.70
CA LYS A 260 9.54 -10.87 16.88
C LYS A 260 9.63 -12.10 17.79
N ASN A 261 8.95 -12.10 18.93
CA ASN A 261 8.95 -13.22 19.88
C ASN A 261 8.30 -14.48 19.30
N GLU A 262 7.40 -14.33 18.32
CA GLU A 262 6.73 -15.41 17.60
C GLU A 262 7.51 -15.87 16.36
N GLY A 263 8.70 -15.30 16.10
CA GLY A 263 9.59 -15.71 15.02
C GLY A 263 9.42 -14.98 13.68
N VAL A 264 8.56 -13.95 13.62
CA VAL A 264 8.44 -13.08 12.43
C VAL A 264 9.77 -12.38 12.16
N LYS A 265 10.14 -12.26 10.89
CA LYS A 265 11.43 -11.73 10.44
C LYS A 265 11.38 -10.27 10.10
N ILE A 266 10.30 -9.80 9.48
CA ILE A 266 10.24 -8.44 8.93
C ILE A 266 8.91 -7.78 9.31
N VAL A 267 8.98 -6.53 9.76
CA VAL A 267 7.83 -5.63 9.74
C VAL A 267 8.09 -4.49 8.76
N SER A 268 7.21 -4.33 7.78
CA SER A 268 7.19 -3.15 6.93
C SER A 268 6.29 -2.07 7.54
N LEU A 269 6.83 -0.85 7.66
CA LEU A 269 6.06 0.36 7.99
C LEU A 269 5.50 1.05 6.73
N GLY A 270 5.63 0.40 5.57
CA GLY A 270 5.16 0.83 4.26
C GLY A 270 6.04 1.84 3.56
N LEU A 271 5.60 2.22 2.36
CA LEU A 271 6.27 3.20 1.52
C LEU A 271 6.22 4.64 2.08
N ALA A 272 7.36 5.32 2.05
CA ALA A 272 7.48 6.76 2.08
C ALA A 272 7.78 7.27 0.64
N PRO A 273 6.78 7.81 -0.08
CA PRO A 273 6.99 8.34 -1.42
C PRO A 273 8.08 9.42 -1.44
N LEU A 274 8.87 9.47 -2.51
CA LEU A 274 9.98 10.41 -2.73
C LEU A 274 11.17 10.31 -1.77
N ALA A 275 11.13 9.43 -0.77
CA ALA A 275 12.29 9.14 0.05
C ALA A 275 13.44 8.61 -0.83
N GLY A 276 14.65 9.13 -0.57
CA GLY A 276 15.86 8.76 -1.30
C GLY A 276 15.90 9.13 -2.78
N MET A 277 15.01 10.01 -3.27
CA MET A 277 15.07 10.52 -4.66
C MET A 277 15.84 11.84 -4.78
N LEU A 278 15.86 12.67 -3.72
CA LEU A 278 16.52 13.98 -3.73
C LEU A 278 18.03 13.92 -3.44
N SER A 279 18.57 12.75 -3.09
CA SER A 279 19.98 12.56 -2.74
C SER A 279 20.89 12.24 -3.93
N GLU A 280 20.35 11.75 -5.04
CA GLU A 280 21.12 11.44 -6.25
C GLU A 280 21.03 12.61 -7.24
N LYS A 281 21.88 13.62 -7.01
CA LYS A 281 21.90 14.91 -7.75
C LYS A 281 22.33 14.82 -9.22
N GLU A 282 22.63 13.65 -9.77
CA GLU A 282 23.31 13.57 -11.09
C GLU A 282 22.41 13.22 -12.29
N SER A 283 21.16 12.80 -12.11
CA SER A 283 20.27 12.62 -13.26
C SER A 283 18.79 12.67 -12.90
N SER A 284 18.27 13.85 -12.55
CA SER A 284 16.82 13.99 -12.40
C SER A 284 16.11 13.78 -13.74
N THR A 285 15.53 12.60 -13.94
CA THR A 285 14.77 12.29 -15.16
C THR A 285 13.58 13.25 -15.30
N PHE A 286 13.11 13.51 -16.52
CA PHE A 286 11.92 14.34 -16.77
C PHE A 286 10.69 13.83 -16.02
N LEU A 287 10.66 12.52 -15.74
CA LEU A 287 9.70 11.85 -14.84
C LEU A 287 9.78 12.36 -13.41
N GLU A 288 10.96 12.42 -12.82
CA GLU A 288 11.14 12.92 -11.45
C GLU A 288 10.72 14.38 -11.33
N ARG A 289 11.00 15.21 -12.35
CA ARG A 289 10.52 16.60 -12.38
C ARG A 289 9.01 16.71 -12.53
N GLY A 290 8.41 15.86 -13.38
CA GLY A 290 6.96 15.79 -13.56
C GLY A 290 6.24 15.26 -12.33
N MET A 291 6.82 14.25 -11.68
CA MET A 291 6.39 13.70 -10.42
C MET A 291 6.50 14.75 -9.33
N ASP A 292 7.66 15.40 -9.14
CA ASP A 292 7.85 16.51 -8.21
C ASP A 292 6.84 17.64 -8.43
N PHE A 293 6.56 18.01 -9.68
CA PHE A 293 5.57 19.01 -10.03
C PHE A 293 4.16 18.57 -9.61
N VAL A 294 3.78 17.35 -9.96
CA VAL A 294 2.48 16.77 -9.57
C VAL A 294 2.38 16.64 -8.05
N TYR A 295 3.47 16.31 -7.37
CA TYR A 295 3.52 16.15 -5.92
C TYR A 295 3.43 17.50 -5.20
N LYS A 296 4.11 18.55 -5.67
CA LYS A 296 4.01 19.90 -5.10
C LYS A 296 2.64 20.53 -5.32
N ASN A 297 1.99 20.24 -6.44
CA ASN A 297 0.78 20.96 -6.87
C ASN A 297 -0.53 20.17 -6.75
N ILE A 298 -0.49 18.84 -6.62
CA ILE A 298 -1.68 17.97 -6.66
C ILE A 298 -1.84 17.11 -5.39
N SER A 299 -0.82 17.00 -4.52
CA SER A 299 -0.95 16.32 -3.22
C SER A 299 -1.73 17.19 -2.21
N GLN A 300 -3.02 17.37 -2.43
CA GLN A 300 -3.95 18.06 -1.54
C GLN A 300 -4.11 17.32 -0.20
N GLY A 301 -3.12 17.43 0.69
CA GLY A 301 -3.20 16.99 2.09
C GLY A 301 -2.31 15.82 2.49
N TYR A 302 -1.39 15.34 1.65
CA TYR A 302 -0.47 14.26 2.02
C TYR A 302 0.98 14.77 2.06
N ASN A 303 1.43 15.20 3.25
CA ASN A 303 2.81 15.64 3.47
C ASN A 303 3.75 14.42 3.54
N PHE A 304 4.24 13.97 2.38
CA PHE A 304 5.12 12.79 2.28
C PHE A 304 6.42 12.94 3.08
N LYS A 305 6.96 14.16 3.20
CA LYS A 305 8.11 14.44 4.09
C LYS A 305 7.76 14.14 5.54
N ALA A 306 6.59 14.60 6.01
CA ALA A 306 6.12 14.29 7.36
C ALA A 306 5.87 12.78 7.55
N LEU A 307 5.41 12.06 6.52
CA LEU A 307 5.28 10.60 6.57
C LEU A 307 6.64 9.90 6.69
N HIS A 308 7.63 10.32 5.89
CA HIS A 308 8.99 9.81 5.97
C HIS A 308 9.62 10.10 7.35
N ASP A 309 9.51 11.33 7.83
CA ASP A 309 10.02 11.74 9.15
C ASP A 309 9.28 11.03 10.29
N TYR A 310 8.00 10.70 10.10
CA TYR A 310 7.26 9.84 11.04
C TYR A 310 7.88 8.45 11.11
N LYS A 311 8.15 7.80 9.97
CA LYS A 311 8.75 6.46 9.92
C LYS A 311 10.19 6.42 10.44
N LYS A 312 10.97 7.49 10.24
CA LYS A 312 12.31 7.64 10.82
C LYS A 312 12.33 7.53 12.34
N LYS A 313 11.25 7.89 13.05
CA LYS A 313 11.16 7.76 14.51
C LYS A 313 11.37 6.34 15.00
N PHE A 314 11.04 5.35 14.17
CA PHE A 314 11.18 3.93 14.49
C PHE A 314 12.60 3.40 14.27
N ALA A 315 13.52 4.24 13.75
CA ALA A 315 14.86 3.85 13.34
C ALA A 315 14.86 2.56 12.50
N PRO A 316 14.26 2.58 11.28
CA PRO A 316 14.24 1.42 10.41
C PRO A 316 15.62 0.82 10.20
N THR A 317 15.71 -0.51 10.15
CA THR A 317 16.99 -1.21 9.92
C THR A 317 17.48 -1.00 8.51
N ARG A 318 16.55 -0.90 7.56
CA ARG A 318 16.82 -0.55 6.15
C ARG A 318 15.66 0.18 5.50
N TRP A 319 16.02 0.89 4.43
CA TRP A 319 15.10 1.55 3.51
C TRP A 319 15.21 0.87 2.15
N GLU A 320 14.12 0.31 1.65
CA GLU A 320 14.12 -0.45 0.40
C GLU A 320 13.45 0.35 -0.72
N PRO A 321 14.10 0.54 -1.88
CA PRO A 321 13.51 1.33 -2.96
C PRO A 321 12.30 0.62 -3.58
N ARG A 322 11.29 1.43 -3.93
CA ARG A 322 10.14 1.01 -4.73
C ARG A 322 10.10 1.83 -6.01
N TYR A 323 9.59 1.24 -7.08
CA TYR A 323 9.63 1.83 -8.41
C TYR A 323 8.22 1.97 -9.02
N ILE A 324 8.13 2.84 -10.01
CA ILE A 324 7.06 2.89 -10.99
C ILE A 324 7.65 2.47 -12.32
N ALA A 325 6.91 1.67 -13.09
CA ALA A 325 7.26 1.30 -14.45
C ALA A 325 6.09 1.59 -15.39
N HIS A 326 6.35 2.13 -16.59
CA HIS A 326 5.28 2.40 -17.55
C HIS A 326 5.71 2.20 -19.00
N ASP A 327 4.71 1.99 -19.88
CA ASP A 327 4.91 1.98 -21.34
C ASP A 327 5.60 3.28 -21.77
N SER A 328 6.62 3.18 -22.62
CA SER A 328 7.42 4.33 -23.10
C SER A 328 6.60 5.38 -23.83
N ARG A 329 5.42 5.02 -24.34
CA ARG A 329 4.48 5.93 -25.00
C ARG A 329 3.59 6.71 -24.04
N LEU A 330 3.60 6.38 -22.74
CA LEU A 330 2.91 7.15 -21.71
C LEU A 330 3.77 8.32 -21.25
N SER A 331 3.21 9.53 -21.31
CA SER A 331 3.89 10.68 -20.74
C SER A 331 3.91 10.59 -19.22
N PRO A 332 4.99 11.07 -18.58
CA PRO A 332 5.13 11.11 -17.12
C PRO A 332 3.97 11.77 -16.39
N ILE A 333 3.48 12.88 -16.95
CA ILE A 333 2.37 13.66 -16.41
C ILE A 333 1.08 12.83 -16.44
N LYS A 334 0.85 12.05 -17.51
CA LYS A 334 -0.34 11.19 -17.60
C LYS A 334 -0.26 10.06 -16.58
N VAL A 335 0.90 9.45 -16.38
CA VAL A 335 1.14 8.42 -15.34
C VAL A 335 0.81 9.00 -13.96
N ALA A 336 1.38 10.15 -13.62
CA ALA A 336 1.15 10.79 -12.33
C ALA A 336 -0.34 11.17 -12.14
N TYR A 337 -1.01 11.68 -13.18
CA TYR A 337 -2.45 11.96 -13.16
C TYR A 337 -3.29 10.71 -12.87
N VAL A 338 -3.05 9.60 -13.58
CA VAL A 338 -3.86 8.39 -13.37
C VAL A 338 -3.57 7.73 -12.02
N MET A 339 -2.34 7.85 -11.51
CA MET A 339 -1.98 7.43 -10.16
C MET A 339 -2.77 8.18 -9.07
N ILE A 340 -2.94 9.50 -9.24
CA ILE A 340 -3.78 10.29 -8.33
C ILE A 340 -5.25 9.89 -8.46
N LYS A 341 -5.71 9.62 -9.68
CA LYS A 341 -7.07 9.19 -9.96
C LYS A 341 -7.39 7.81 -9.40
N ALA A 342 -6.44 6.89 -9.42
CA ALA A 342 -6.60 5.56 -8.83
C ALA A 342 -6.82 5.62 -7.32
N ARG A 343 -6.20 6.58 -6.64
CA ARG A 343 -6.34 6.72 -5.19
C ARG A 343 -7.68 7.30 -4.75
N LYS A 344 -8.37 8.07 -5.58
CA LYS A 344 -9.61 8.74 -5.21
C LYS A 344 -10.80 7.94 -5.75
N SER A 345 -11.63 7.39 -4.88
CA SER A 345 -12.86 6.71 -5.30
C SER A 345 -13.91 7.67 -5.89
N GLU A 346 -13.76 9.00 -5.73
CA GLU A 346 -14.71 10.00 -6.25
C GLU A 346 -14.06 11.28 -6.84
N GLY A 347 -14.60 11.72 -7.98
CA GLY A 347 -14.70 13.12 -8.46
C GLY A 347 -13.46 14.03 -8.49
N ILE A 348 -12.66 14.01 -9.57
CA ILE A 348 -11.44 14.83 -9.74
C ILE A 348 -11.64 16.17 -10.47
N TRP A 349 -12.72 16.32 -11.23
CA TRP A 349 -12.84 17.40 -12.22
C TRP A 349 -12.88 18.82 -11.63
N LYS A 350 -13.48 19.00 -10.44
CA LYS A 350 -13.59 20.34 -9.80
C LYS A 350 -12.22 20.91 -9.38
N GLN A 351 -11.27 20.07 -9.00
CA GLN A 351 -10.01 20.50 -8.38
C GLN A 351 -8.86 20.71 -9.38
N LEU A 352 -8.83 19.94 -10.48
CA LEU A 352 -7.86 20.17 -11.56
C LEU A 352 -8.09 21.50 -12.27
N ILE A 353 -9.36 21.89 -12.44
CA ILE A 353 -9.71 23.19 -12.98
C ILE A 353 -9.19 24.31 -12.07
N LEU A 354 -9.36 24.17 -10.75
CA LEU A 354 -8.85 25.14 -9.77
C LEU A 354 -7.31 25.19 -9.72
N GLY A 355 -6.62 24.06 -9.74
CA GLY A 355 -5.16 24.00 -9.72
C GLY A 355 -4.50 24.55 -11.00
N LEU A 356 -5.09 24.29 -12.17
CA LEU A 356 -4.64 24.87 -13.44
C LEU A 356 -4.90 26.38 -13.52
N TRP A 357 -5.97 26.87 -12.86
CA TRP A 357 -6.30 28.29 -12.81
C TRP A 357 -5.33 29.08 -11.91
N GLU A 358 -4.96 28.52 -10.75
CA GLU A 358 -3.96 29.11 -9.85
C GLU A 358 -2.54 29.07 -10.44
N ALA A 359 -2.16 27.98 -11.12
CA ALA A 359 -0.87 27.90 -11.83
C ALA A 359 -0.75 28.95 -12.95
N LYS A 360 -1.85 29.25 -13.66
CA LYS A 360 -1.90 30.32 -14.68
C LYS A 360 -1.76 31.72 -14.08
N LYS A 361 -2.34 31.99 -12.91
CA LYS A 361 -2.16 33.28 -12.20
C LYS A 361 -0.70 33.51 -11.78
N ILE A 362 -0.04 32.48 -11.25
CA ILE A 362 1.36 32.58 -10.81
C ILE A 362 2.30 32.85 -12.00
N PHE A 363 2.01 32.26 -13.17
CA PHE A 363 2.78 32.52 -14.39
C PHE A 363 2.51 33.91 -14.98
N ALA A 364 1.30 34.45 -14.83
CA ALA A 364 0.95 35.80 -15.28
C ALA A 364 1.56 36.92 -14.40
N ILE A 365 1.82 36.64 -13.12
CA ILE A 365 2.43 37.60 -12.17
C ILE A 365 3.97 37.67 -12.34
N LYS A 366 4.60 36.62 -12.88
CA LYS A 366 6.06 36.59 -13.14
C LYS A 366 6.50 37.22 -14.47
N ASN A 367 5.55 37.56 -15.35
CA ASN A 367 5.81 38.17 -16.67
C ASN A 367 5.30 39.63 -16.77
N LYS A 368 5.10 40.28 -15.63
CA LYS A 368 4.99 41.74 -15.48
C LYS A 368 6.14 42.20 -14.61
#